data_AF-A0AAW9CHA6-F1
#
_entry.id   AF-A0AAW9CHA6-F1
#
_cell.length_a   1.000
_cell.length_b   1.000
_cell.length_c   1.000
_cell.angle_alpha   90.00
_cell.angle_beta   90.00
_cell.angle_gamma   90.00
#
_symmetry.space_group_name_H-M   'P 1'
#
loop_
_entity.id
_entity.type
_entity.pdbx_description
1 polymer ?
#
loop_
_entity_poly.entity_id
_entity_poly.type
_entity_poly.pdbx_seq_one_letter_code
_entity_poly.pdbx_strand_id
1 'polypeptide(L)' 'IGGTPSRKVKTHLKIIAKSNNIPNKRISEVLDLVDLSNKSHAQLGTLSLGEGQRLGIAIALLGDPQYLVLDEPTNGRS' A
#
# COMPACT_ATOMS: atom_id res chain seq x y z
N ILE A 1 0.94 -9.43 -3.17
CA ILE A 1 -0.03 -8.47 -2.60
C ILE A 1 -1.36 -9.21 -2.43
N GLY A 2 -1.85 -9.41 -1.20
CA GLY A 2 -3.11 -10.13 -0.99
C GLY A 2 -4.30 -9.29 -1.47
N GLY A 3 -4.94 -9.66 -2.58
CA GLY A 3 -6.08 -8.91 -3.11
C GLY A 3 -6.45 -9.31 -4.53
N THR A 4 -7.68 -8.98 -4.95
CA THR A 4 -8.15 -9.25 -6.31
C THR A 4 -7.45 -8.32 -7.31
N PRO A 5 -6.93 -8.82 -8.46
CA PRO A 5 -6.19 -7.99 -9.42
C PRO A 5 -6.95 -6.77 -9.93
N SER A 6 -8.27 -6.87 -10.12
CA SER A 6 -9.14 -5.77 -10.57
C SER A 6 -9.46 -4.73 -9.50
N ARG A 7 -9.08 -4.97 -8.24
CA ARG A 7 -9.35 -4.05 -7.12
C ARG A 7 -8.51 -2.80 -7.27
N LYS A 8 -9.08 -1.63 -6.96
CA LYS A 8 -8.32 -0.38 -6.94
C LYS A 8 -7.42 -0.28 -5.70
N VAL A 9 -6.26 0.35 -5.83
CA VAL A 9 -5.30 0.60 -4.72
C VAL A 9 -5.99 1.21 -3.50
N LYS A 10 -6.70 2.33 -3.66
CA LYS A 10 -7.40 3.01 -2.57
C LYS A 10 -8.49 2.13 -1.93
N THR A 11 -9.18 1.32 -2.73
CA THR A 11 -10.18 0.39 -2.22
C THR A 11 -9.54 -0.71 -1.39
N HIS A 12 -8.37 -1.21 -1.79
CA HIS A 12 -7.64 -2.20 -1.03
C HIS A 12 -7.23 -1.67 0.36
N LEU A 13 -6.66 -0.47 0.41
CA LEU A 13 -6.30 0.19 1.68
C LEU A 13 -7.53 0.49 2.55
N LYS A 14 -8.67 0.89 1.95
CA LYS A 14 -9.93 1.09 2.70
C LYS A 14 -10.41 -0.17 3.39
N ILE A 15 -10.29 -1.34 2.74
CA ILE A 15 -10.70 -2.62 3.35
C ILE A 15 -9.83 -2.91 4.58
N ILE A 16 -8.50 -2.77 4.44
CA ILE A 16 -7.56 -3.00 5.54
C ILE A 16 -7.76 -1.97 6.67
N ALA A 17 -7.97 -0.70 6.32
CA ALA A 17 -8.23 0.35 7.30
C ALA A 17 -9.50 0.04 8.10
N LYS A 18 -10.59 -0.32 7.42
CA LYS A 18 -11.87 -0.65 8.05
C LYS A 18 -11.76 -1.88 8.96
N SER A 19 -11.04 -2.92 8.57
CA SER A 19 -10.87 -4.11 9.42
C SER A 19 -10.06 -3.84 10.69
N ASN A 20 -9.26 -2.76 10.72
CA ASN A 20 -8.40 -2.41 11.83
C ASN A 20 -8.81 -1.10 12.54
N ASN A 21 -10.03 -0.59 12.29
CA ASN A 21 -10.53 0.69 12.83
C ASN A 21 -9.61 1.92 12.56
N ILE A 22 -8.89 1.91 11.44
CA ILE A 22 -7.99 3.00 11.05
C ILE A 22 -8.79 4.09 10.31
N PRO A 23 -8.62 5.39 10.66
CA PRO A 23 -9.30 6.49 9.98
C PRO A 23 -8.98 6.56 8.49
N ASN A 24 -9.99 6.85 7.66
CA ASN A 24 -9.82 7.00 6.20
C ASN A 24 -8.78 8.06 5.81
N LYS A 25 -8.56 9.08 6.64
CA LYS A 25 -7.54 10.12 6.42
C LYS A 25 -6.13 9.52 6.30
N ARG A 26 -5.84 8.46 7.07
CA ARG A 26 -4.54 7.78 7.06
C ARG A 26 -4.22 7.18 5.69
N ILE A 27 -5.25 6.79 4.92
CA ILE A 27 -5.09 6.22 3.58
C ILE A 27 -4.45 7.22 2.62
N SER A 28 -4.90 8.48 2.63
CA SER A 28 -4.27 9.53 1.82
C SER A 28 -2.84 9.78 2.27
N GLU A 29 -2.61 9.90 3.58
CA GLU A 29 -1.29 10.17 4.14
C GLU A 29 -0.27 9.09 3.73
N VAL A 30 -0.61 7.80 3.86
CA VAL A 30 0.33 6.73 3.49
C VAL A 30 0.54 6.62 1.99
N LEU A 31 -0.46 6.94 1.17
CA LEU A 31 -0.31 6.97 -0.28
C LEU A 31 0.63 8.11 -0.72
N ASP A 32 0.55 9.27 -0.06
CA ASP A 32 1.48 10.38 -0.29
C ASP A 32 2.90 10.00 0.14
N LEU A 33 3.05 9.38 1.32
CA LEU A 33 4.36 8.96 1.86
C LEU A 33 5.11 7.98 0.95
N VAL A 34 4.40 7.13 0.21
CA VAL A 34 5.02 6.14 -0.70
C VAL A 34 4.92 6.53 -2.18
N ASP A 35 4.56 7.78 -2.49
CA ASP A 35 4.41 8.28 -3.87
C ASP A 35 3.48 7.40 -4.73
N LEU A 36 2.29 7.07 -4.21
CA LEU A 36 1.24 6.31 -4.91
C LEU A 36 -0.10 7.06 -5.02
N SER A 37 -0.18 8.32 -4.62
CA SER A 37 -1.43 9.09 -4.67
C SER A 37 -2.03 9.18 -6.07
N ASN A 38 -1.18 9.37 -7.09
CA ASN A 38 -1.59 9.37 -8.50
C ASN A 38 -2.07 7.99 -9.00
N LYS A 39 -1.75 6.91 -8.27
CA LYS A 39 -2.16 5.53 -8.57
C LYS A 39 -3.28 5.02 -7.67
N SER A 40 -3.88 5.88 -6.86
CA SER A 40 -4.96 5.53 -5.94
C SER A 40 -6.16 4.85 -6.62
N HIS A 41 -6.43 5.16 -7.89
CA HIS A 41 -7.49 4.55 -8.70
C HIS A 41 -7.02 3.43 -9.64
N ALA A 42 -5.72 3.17 -9.73
CA ALA A 42 -5.17 2.08 -10.52
C ALA A 42 -5.58 0.72 -9.93
N GLN A 43 -5.66 -0.28 -10.79
CA GLN A 43 -5.94 -1.66 -10.38
C GLN A 43 -4.67 -2.30 -9.82
N LEU A 44 -4.79 -3.15 -8.80
CA LEU A 44 -3.63 -3.84 -8.19
C LEU A 44 -2.81 -4.63 -9.22
N GLY A 45 -3.47 -5.25 -10.20
CA GLY A 45 -2.80 -6.02 -11.26
C GLY A 45 -2.06 -5.16 -12.30
N THR A 46 -2.24 -3.82 -12.28
CA THR A 46 -1.58 -2.89 -13.21
C THR A 46 -0.35 -2.21 -12.62
N LEU A 47 -0.03 -2.50 -11.36
CA LEU A 47 1.14 -1.94 -10.69
C LEU A 47 2.40 -2.64 -11.20
N SER A 48 3.43 -1.85 -11.51
CA SER A 48 4.79 -2.34 -11.63
C SER A 48 5.26 -2.99 -10.33
N LEU A 49 6.34 -3.76 -10.40
CA LEU A 49 6.94 -4.38 -9.22
C LEU A 49 7.25 -3.36 -8.12
N GLY A 50 7.91 -2.26 -8.47
CA GLY A 50 8.25 -1.19 -7.53
C GLY A 50 7.02 -0.50 -6.94
N GLU A 51 5.96 -0.29 -7.72
CA GLU A 51 4.69 0.24 -7.20
C GLU A 51 4.00 -0.77 -6.26
N GLY A 52 4.08 -2.06 -6.55
CA GLY A 52 3.59 -3.13 -5.69
C GLY A 52 4.33 -3.21 -4.35
N GLN A 53 5.66 -3.03 -4.37
CA GLN A 53 6.49 -2.92 -3.17
C GLN A 53 6.10 -1.69 -2.33
N ARG A 54 5.98 -0.52 -2.96
CA ARG A 54 5.54 0.72 -2.30
C ARG A 54 4.14 0.57 -1.70
N LEU A 55 3.22 -0.13 -2.38
CA LEU A 55 1.93 -0.46 -1.81
C LEU A 55 2.04 -1.37 -0.58
N GLY A 56 2.95 -2.35 -0.59
CA GLY A 56 3.27 -3.15 0.59
C GLY A 56 3.72 -2.29 1.78
N ILE A 57 4.59 -1.31 1.53
CA ILE A 57 5.04 -0.34 2.53
C ILE A 57 3.85 0.51 3.02
N ALA A 58 3.00 1.01 2.12
CA ALA A 58 1.81 1.77 2.51
C ALA A 58 0.87 0.97 3.41
N ILE A 59 0.69 -0.33 3.15
CA ILE A 59 -0.10 -1.23 3.99
C ILE A 59 0.52 -1.35 5.38
N ALA A 60 1.84 -1.49 5.48
CA ALA A 60 2.55 -1.59 6.74
C ALA A 60 2.49 -0.28 7.55
N LEU A 61 2.62 0.88 6.89
CA LEU A 61 2.51 2.21 7.50
C LEU A 61 1.07 2.58 7.90
N LEU A 62 0.06 1.92 7.31
CA LEU A 62 -1.35 2.24 7.54
C LEU A 62 -1.73 2.13 9.02
N GLY A 63 -1.16 1.15 9.74
CA GLY A 63 -1.37 0.93 11.17
C GLY A 63 -0.64 1.90 12.09
N ASP A 64 0.07 2.88 11.54
CA ASP A 64 0.90 3.84 12.27
C ASP A 64 1.88 3.18 13.26
N PRO A 65 2.73 2.24 12.79
CA PRO A 65 3.62 1.51 13.67
C PRO A 65 4.72 2.41 14.22
N GLN A 66 5.10 2.20 15.49
CA GLN A 66 6.27 2.87 16.08
C GLN A 66 7.58 2.41 15.43
N TYR A 67 7.64 1.16 14.98
CA TYR A 67 8.79 0.57 14.32
C TYR A 67 8.33 -0.26 13.13
N LEU A 68 8.97 -0.06 11.97
CA LEU A 68 8.78 -0.87 10.78
C LEU A 68 10.12 -1.52 10.44
N VAL A 69 10.20 -2.84 10.61
CA VAL A 69 11.37 -3.62 10.17
C VAL A 69 11.06 -4.18 8.80
N LEU A 70 11.83 -3.75 7.80
CA LEU A 70 11.79 -4.29 6.46
C LEU A 70 12.97 -5.24 6.33
N ASP A 71 12.71 -6.54 6.23
CA ASP A 71 13.74 -7.50 5.85
C ASP A 71 13.81 -7.56 4.32
N GLU A 72 15.01 -7.35 3.77
CA GLU A 72 15.35 -7.39 2.33
C GLU A 72 14.24 -6.90 1.37
N PRO A 73 13.99 -5.57 1.26
CA PRO A 73 12.98 -5.05 0.34
C PRO A 73 13.39 -5.17 -1.15
N THR A 74 14.66 -5.51 -1.44
CA THR A 74 15.30 -5.31 -2.76
C THR A 74 16.04 -6.52 -3.35
N ASN A 75 15.87 -7.75 -2.83
CA ASN A 75 16.44 -8.93 -3.47
C ASN A 75 15.57 -9.38 -4.67
N GLY A 76 15.99 -9.33 -5.95
CA GLY A 76 17.22 -8.82 -6.55
C GLY A 76 17.21 -8.90 -8.09
N ARG A 77 18.12 -8.11 -8.70
CA ARG A 77 18.69 -8.16 -10.07
C ARG A 77 17.86 -7.66 -11.28
N SER A 78 18.54 -6.79 -12.05
CA SER A 78 18.44 -6.43 -13.48
C SER A 78 17.07 -6.22 -14.12
#